data_AF-A0A224XTQ6-F1
#
_entry.id   AF-A0A224XTQ6-F1
#
_cell.length_a   1.000
_cell.length_b   1.000
_cell.length_c   1.000
_cell.angle_alpha   90.00
_cell.angle_beta   90.00
_cell.angle_gamma   90.00
#
_symmetry.space_group_name_H-M   'P 1'
#
loop_
_entity.id
_entity.type
_entity.pdbx_description
1 polymer ?
#
loop_
_entity_poly.entity_id
_entity_poly.type
_entity_poly.pdbx_seq_one_letter_code
_entity_poly.pdbx_strand_id
1 'polypeptide(L)'
;PDDEVDLDHGLGYDCPPLDGLFEYCKWIAGGTLTAAKALVNKDVDVAINWTGGWHHAQRYEAEGLCYVNDVVLGILELRSCFNRIFYIDLDVHHGNGVEECFEMTDKVFTLSLHKFEAGFYPGTGSLTDIGSSKGRYFTVNVPLKEGIHDQNYCAIFDRVFDAINRVFPADAVVLQCGADGLSGDPLGGFNLTELAYGHCVNRVLSLHKPTLVLGGGGYNIANTARCWTYLTSVIIGCQLDMDIPEHENFTLYGPSFELPITTSNRKDLNIPEYVDLILRTIEANLRNI
;
A
#
# COMPACT_ATOMS: atom_id res chain seq x y z
N PRO A 1 -16.53 -8.22 -31.18
CA PRO A 1 -17.68 -8.33 -30.25
C PRO A 1 -17.21 -8.64 -28.84
N ASP A 2 -16.35 -9.65 -28.67
CA ASP A 2 -15.73 -9.95 -27.37
C ASP A 2 -14.67 -8.88 -27.00
N ASP A 3 -13.85 -8.43 -27.96
CA ASP A 3 -12.84 -7.37 -27.73
C ASP A 3 -13.42 -6.01 -27.27
N GLU A 4 -14.66 -5.66 -27.65
CA GLU A 4 -15.30 -4.41 -27.21
C GLU A 4 -15.83 -4.53 -25.77
N VAL A 5 -16.33 -5.72 -25.38
CA VAL A 5 -16.83 -5.99 -24.02
C VAL A 5 -15.68 -6.07 -23.01
N ASP A 6 -14.54 -6.61 -23.43
CA ASP A 6 -13.34 -6.68 -22.60
C ASP A 6 -12.82 -5.27 -22.27
N LEU A 7 -12.79 -4.35 -23.25
CA LEU A 7 -12.39 -2.96 -23.02
C LEU A 7 -13.35 -2.20 -22.09
N ASP A 8 -14.66 -2.45 -22.18
CA ASP A 8 -15.66 -1.87 -21.27
C ASP A 8 -15.47 -2.30 -19.80
N HIS A 9 -14.73 -3.39 -19.56
CA HIS A 9 -14.38 -3.89 -18.24
C HIS A 9 -12.91 -3.65 -17.87
N GLY A 10 -12.22 -2.79 -18.62
CA GLY A 10 -10.81 -2.45 -18.37
C GLY A 10 -9.83 -3.57 -18.73
N LEU A 11 -10.26 -4.63 -19.43
CA LEU A 11 -9.37 -5.68 -19.91
C LEU A 11 -8.73 -5.25 -21.23
N GLY A 12 -7.41 -5.13 -21.25
CA GLY A 12 -6.70 -4.60 -22.39
C GLY A 12 -5.20 -4.44 -22.15
N TYR A 13 -4.73 -3.20 -22.16
CA TYR A 13 -3.30 -2.89 -22.22
C TYR A 13 -2.54 -3.26 -20.93
N ASP A 14 -2.95 -2.66 -19.81
CA ASP A 14 -2.38 -2.89 -18.49
C ASP A 14 -2.99 -4.12 -17.82
N CYS A 15 -4.27 -4.42 -18.07
CA CYS A 15 -4.94 -5.62 -17.59
C CYS A 15 -5.23 -6.60 -18.74
N PRO A 16 -4.23 -7.28 -19.32
CA PRO A 16 -4.46 -8.18 -20.45
C PRO A 16 -5.41 -9.33 -20.08
N PRO A 17 -6.26 -9.80 -21.00
CA PRO A 17 -6.97 -11.05 -20.81
C PRO A 17 -5.95 -12.21 -20.81
N LEU A 18 -5.94 -13.00 -19.74
CA LEU A 18 -4.99 -14.10 -19.54
C LEU A 18 -5.72 -15.43 -19.39
N ASP A 19 -5.15 -16.50 -19.93
CA ASP A 19 -5.62 -17.86 -19.67
C ASP A 19 -5.52 -18.15 -18.16
N GLY A 20 -6.64 -18.58 -17.56
CA GLY A 20 -6.70 -18.85 -16.12
C GLY A 20 -6.86 -17.61 -15.24
N LEU A 21 -7.14 -16.43 -15.81
CA LEU A 21 -7.32 -15.18 -15.06
C LEU A 21 -8.30 -15.31 -13.88
N PHE A 22 -9.43 -15.98 -14.08
CA PHE A 22 -10.40 -16.18 -13.00
C PHE A 22 -9.84 -17.02 -11.84
N GLU A 23 -9.02 -18.03 -12.12
CA GLU A 23 -8.34 -18.81 -11.08
C GLU A 23 -7.33 -17.94 -10.33
N TYR A 24 -6.55 -17.14 -11.06
CA TYR A 24 -5.61 -16.17 -10.47
C TYR A 24 -6.31 -15.21 -9.50
N CYS A 25 -7.43 -14.61 -9.91
CA CYS A 25 -8.25 -13.75 -9.05
C CYS A 25 -8.74 -14.49 -7.79
N LYS A 26 -9.15 -15.75 -7.91
CA LYS A 26 -9.58 -16.56 -6.75
C LYS A 26 -8.46 -16.82 -5.76
N TRP A 27 -7.23 -17.07 -6.22
CA TRP A 27 -6.10 -17.28 -5.31
C TRP A 27 -5.76 -16.04 -4.51
N ILE A 28 -5.71 -14.88 -5.17
CA ILE A 28 -5.44 -13.59 -4.54
C ILE A 28 -6.54 -13.25 -3.53
N ALA A 29 -7.79 -13.21 -3.99
CA ALA A 29 -8.94 -12.86 -3.15
C ALA A 29 -9.11 -13.86 -2.00
N GLY A 30 -8.93 -15.15 -2.28
CA GLY A 30 -9.02 -16.23 -1.30
C GLY A 30 -7.94 -16.13 -0.22
N GLY A 31 -6.70 -15.79 -0.59
CA GLY A 31 -5.61 -15.57 0.36
C GLY A 31 -5.92 -14.43 1.33
N THR A 32 -6.34 -13.29 0.81
CA THR A 32 -6.67 -12.11 1.63
C THR A 32 -7.90 -12.33 2.50
N LEU A 33 -8.96 -12.96 1.97
CA LEU A 33 -10.14 -13.34 2.77
C LEU A 33 -9.80 -14.34 3.88
N THR A 34 -8.91 -15.30 3.61
CA THR A 34 -8.48 -16.28 4.61
C THR A 34 -7.68 -15.60 5.73
N ALA A 35 -6.78 -14.69 5.38
CA ALA A 35 -6.02 -13.88 6.33
C ALA A 35 -6.95 -13.00 7.19
N ALA A 36 -7.92 -12.31 6.57
CA ALA A 36 -8.91 -11.50 7.28
C ALA A 36 -9.77 -12.34 8.24
N LYS A 37 -10.20 -13.55 7.83
CA LYS A 37 -10.95 -14.48 8.69
C LYS A 37 -10.15 -14.92 9.91
N ALA A 38 -8.87 -15.20 9.75
CA ALA A 38 -7.99 -15.55 10.89
C ALA A 38 -7.94 -14.42 11.93
N LEU A 39 -7.91 -13.15 11.48
CA LEU A 39 -7.98 -11.98 12.36
C LEU A 39 -9.35 -11.82 13.02
N VAL A 40 -10.44 -11.98 12.27
CA VAL A 40 -11.82 -11.94 12.80
C VAL A 40 -12.05 -13.00 13.87
N ASN A 41 -11.54 -14.21 13.64
CA ASN A 41 -11.61 -15.32 14.58
C ASN A 41 -10.67 -15.18 15.78
N LYS A 42 -9.74 -14.21 15.73
CA LYS A 42 -8.68 -13.99 16.73
C LYS A 42 -7.72 -15.18 16.85
N ASP A 43 -7.51 -15.89 15.74
CA ASP A 43 -6.53 -16.97 15.65
C ASP A 43 -5.08 -16.42 15.62
N VAL A 44 -4.92 -15.20 15.10
CA VAL A 44 -3.64 -14.48 14.97
C VAL A 44 -3.84 -12.99 15.25
N ASP A 45 -2.76 -12.31 15.65
CA ASP A 45 -2.74 -10.84 15.79
C ASP A 45 -2.35 -10.15 14.47
N VAL A 46 -1.54 -10.80 13.65
CA VAL A 46 -1.09 -10.32 12.33
C VAL A 46 -1.22 -11.43 11.32
N ALA A 47 -1.80 -11.13 10.15
CA ALA A 47 -1.90 -12.06 9.03
C ALA A 47 -1.26 -11.43 7.79
N ILE A 48 -0.45 -12.20 7.06
CA ILE A 48 0.32 -11.72 5.90
C ILE A 48 -0.15 -12.43 4.64
N ASN A 49 -0.44 -11.66 3.58
CA ASN A 49 -0.59 -12.16 2.22
C ASN A 49 0.20 -11.28 1.24
N TRP A 50 1.47 -11.61 1.01
CA TRP A 50 2.32 -10.88 0.06
C TRP A 50 1.84 -10.95 -1.40
N THR A 51 0.98 -11.91 -1.74
CA THR A 51 0.43 -12.03 -3.10
C THR A 51 -0.84 -11.18 -3.32
N GLY A 52 -1.38 -10.60 -2.24
CA GLY A 52 -2.50 -9.65 -2.28
C GLY A 52 -2.05 -8.19 -2.35
N GLY A 53 -2.99 -7.26 -2.25
CA GLY A 53 -2.70 -5.81 -2.29
C GLY A 53 -3.04 -5.15 -3.63
N TRP A 54 -3.91 -5.75 -4.44
CA TRP A 54 -4.28 -5.27 -5.78
C TRP A 54 -5.31 -4.14 -5.69
N HIS A 55 -4.83 -2.96 -5.33
CA HIS A 55 -5.63 -1.83 -4.86
C HIS A 55 -6.33 -0.98 -5.93
N HIS A 56 -6.01 -1.16 -7.22
CA HIS A 56 -6.57 -0.35 -8.30
C HIS A 56 -7.90 -0.87 -8.85
N ALA A 57 -8.19 -2.16 -8.68
CA ALA A 57 -9.39 -2.76 -9.26
C ALA A 57 -10.66 -2.03 -8.77
N GLN A 58 -11.50 -1.63 -9.72
CA GLN A 58 -12.76 -0.94 -9.46
C GLN A 58 -13.92 -1.93 -9.32
N ARG A 59 -15.12 -1.42 -9.03
CA ARG A 59 -16.31 -2.27 -8.86
C ARG A 59 -16.69 -3.05 -10.13
N TYR A 60 -16.49 -2.46 -11.30
CA TYR A 60 -16.92 -3.01 -12.59
C TYR A 60 -15.80 -3.10 -13.64
N GLU A 61 -14.58 -2.69 -13.29
CA GLU A 61 -13.47 -2.54 -14.22
C GLU A 61 -12.15 -3.01 -13.57
N ALA A 62 -11.33 -3.71 -14.34
CA ALA A 62 -9.94 -3.96 -14.02
C ALA A 62 -9.11 -2.70 -14.33
N GLU A 63 -8.08 -2.42 -13.54
CA GLU A 63 -7.27 -1.21 -13.67
C GLU A 63 -5.87 -1.49 -13.13
N GLY A 64 -4.80 -1.03 -13.79
CA GLY A 64 -3.45 -1.02 -13.22
C GLY A 64 -2.98 -2.40 -12.76
N LEU A 65 -3.08 -3.40 -13.63
CA LEU A 65 -2.79 -4.83 -13.35
C LEU A 65 -3.75 -5.52 -12.35
N CYS A 66 -4.70 -4.78 -11.75
CA CYS A 66 -5.60 -5.28 -10.73
C CYS A 66 -6.94 -5.70 -11.34
N TYR A 67 -7.26 -7.00 -11.26
CA TYR A 67 -8.51 -7.57 -11.78
C TYR A 67 -9.56 -7.83 -10.70
N VAL A 68 -9.13 -7.94 -9.44
CA VAL A 68 -10.00 -8.08 -8.27
C VAL A 68 -9.40 -7.29 -7.13
N ASN A 69 -10.22 -6.49 -6.44
CA ASN A 69 -9.76 -5.72 -5.30
C ASN A 69 -9.81 -6.57 -4.03
N ASP A 70 -8.79 -7.38 -3.81
CA ASP A 70 -8.70 -8.26 -2.64
C ASP A 70 -8.60 -7.47 -1.33
N VAL A 71 -8.06 -6.26 -1.39
CA VAL A 71 -7.98 -5.33 -0.27
C VAL A 71 -9.38 -4.95 0.22
N VAL A 72 -10.26 -4.53 -0.69
CA VAL A 72 -11.67 -4.22 -0.38
C VAL A 72 -12.37 -5.45 0.21
N LEU A 73 -12.17 -6.64 -0.36
CA LEU A 73 -12.75 -7.88 0.17
C LEU A 73 -12.26 -8.18 1.60
N GLY A 74 -10.96 -8.00 1.86
CA GLY A 74 -10.38 -8.15 3.20
C GLY A 74 -10.96 -7.15 4.20
N ILE A 75 -11.10 -5.87 3.82
CA ILE A 75 -11.72 -4.83 4.66
C ILE A 75 -13.18 -5.17 4.96
N LEU A 76 -13.95 -5.64 3.98
CA LEU A 76 -15.35 -6.04 4.18
C LEU A 76 -15.50 -7.23 5.14
N GLU A 77 -14.61 -8.22 5.04
CA GLU A 77 -14.55 -9.34 5.98
C GLU A 77 -14.21 -8.86 7.40
N LEU A 78 -13.19 -8.00 7.56
CA LEU A 78 -12.86 -7.41 8.86
C LEU A 78 -14.02 -6.58 9.44
N ARG A 79 -14.76 -5.85 8.60
CA ARG A 79 -15.95 -5.05 9.00
C ARG A 79 -17.10 -5.89 9.56
N SER A 80 -17.10 -7.22 9.36
CA SER A 80 -18.06 -8.12 10.01
C SER A 80 -17.90 -8.16 11.54
N CYS A 81 -16.70 -7.86 12.05
CA CYS A 81 -16.37 -7.91 13.48
C CYS A 81 -15.88 -6.55 14.03
N PHE A 82 -15.06 -5.83 13.28
CA PHE A 82 -14.41 -4.58 13.70
C PHE A 82 -15.18 -3.37 13.14
N ASN A 83 -15.48 -2.37 13.98
CA ASN A 83 -16.33 -1.25 13.59
C ASN A 83 -15.59 -0.18 12.77
N ARG A 84 -14.32 0.06 13.08
CA ARG A 84 -13.43 1.01 12.39
C ARG A 84 -12.20 0.32 11.83
N ILE A 85 -12.01 0.38 10.52
CA ILE A 85 -10.82 -0.16 9.85
C ILE A 85 -9.95 1.00 9.37
N PHE A 86 -8.65 0.94 9.65
CA PHE A 86 -7.69 1.89 9.08
C PHE A 86 -6.94 1.19 7.95
N TYR A 87 -7.12 1.67 6.72
CA TYR A 87 -6.37 1.25 5.55
C TYR A 87 -5.20 2.21 5.33
N ILE A 88 -3.99 1.66 5.24
CA ILE A 88 -2.75 2.40 4.99
C ILE A 88 -2.10 1.80 3.74
N ASP A 89 -1.80 2.66 2.79
CA ASP A 89 -1.25 2.32 1.49
C ASP A 89 0.13 2.96 1.32
N LEU A 90 1.15 2.11 1.20
CA LEU A 90 2.56 2.50 1.02
C LEU A 90 3.06 2.26 -0.41
N ASP A 91 2.20 1.82 -1.32
CA ASP A 91 2.51 1.72 -2.74
C ASP A 91 2.88 3.10 -3.31
N VAL A 92 3.74 3.12 -4.32
CA VAL A 92 4.08 4.39 -4.97
C VAL A 92 2.88 4.96 -5.75
N HIS A 93 1.91 4.14 -6.13
CA HIS A 93 0.68 4.54 -6.81
C HIS A 93 -0.43 4.84 -5.80
N HIS A 94 -1.32 5.75 -6.17
CA HIS A 94 -2.49 6.03 -5.35
C HIS A 94 -3.43 4.81 -5.31
N GLY A 95 -3.83 4.39 -4.11
CA GLY A 95 -4.80 3.31 -3.87
C GLY A 95 -6.26 3.67 -4.21
N ASN A 96 -6.47 4.14 -5.43
CA ASN A 96 -7.72 4.70 -5.94
C ASN A 96 -8.92 3.75 -5.81
N GLY A 97 -8.79 2.45 -6.12
CA GLY A 97 -9.91 1.51 -6.04
C GLY A 97 -10.40 1.27 -4.60
N VAL A 98 -9.47 1.25 -3.64
CA VAL A 98 -9.82 1.13 -2.21
C VAL A 98 -10.43 2.43 -1.70
N GLU A 99 -9.88 3.58 -2.10
CA GLU A 99 -10.45 4.90 -1.78
C GLU A 99 -11.88 5.03 -2.32
N GLU A 100 -12.10 4.78 -3.61
CA GLU A 100 -13.42 4.89 -4.25
C GLU A 100 -14.47 3.98 -3.59
N CYS A 101 -14.08 2.76 -3.19
CA CYS A 101 -15.01 1.86 -2.51
C CYS A 101 -15.49 2.41 -1.15
N PHE A 102 -14.67 3.20 -0.45
CA PHE A 102 -14.93 3.63 0.92
C PHE A 102 -15.10 5.15 1.09
N GLU A 103 -15.03 5.94 0.01
CA GLU A 103 -15.04 7.42 0.06
C GLU A 103 -16.28 8.01 0.75
N MET A 104 -17.40 7.28 0.80
CA MET A 104 -18.67 7.73 1.37
C MET A 104 -18.93 7.27 2.81
N THR A 105 -18.00 6.53 3.45
CA THR A 105 -18.19 5.98 4.80
C THR A 105 -17.18 6.54 5.82
N ASP A 106 -17.65 6.71 7.06
CA ASP A 106 -16.84 7.06 8.23
C ASP A 106 -16.29 5.83 8.98
N LYS A 107 -16.50 4.61 8.44
CA LYS A 107 -16.13 3.34 9.08
C LYS A 107 -14.80 2.77 8.58
N VAL A 108 -14.32 3.25 7.45
CA VAL A 108 -13.03 2.90 6.89
C VAL A 108 -12.28 4.20 6.66
N PHE A 109 -11.10 4.33 7.24
CA PHE A 109 -10.23 5.48 7.03
C PHE A 109 -9.16 5.08 6.03
N THR A 110 -8.98 5.81 4.93
CA THR A 110 -7.93 5.54 3.93
C THR A 110 -6.80 6.55 4.07
N LEU A 111 -5.56 6.06 4.13
CA LEU A 111 -4.33 6.84 4.04
C LEU A 111 -3.50 6.29 2.88
N SER A 112 -3.16 7.12 1.90
CA SER A 112 -2.23 6.75 0.83
C SER A 112 -1.10 7.77 0.72
N LEU A 113 0.14 7.28 0.68
CA LEU A 113 1.34 8.07 0.41
C LEU A 113 1.93 7.66 -0.93
N HIS A 114 1.69 8.47 -1.95
CA HIS A 114 1.97 8.08 -3.33
C HIS A 114 2.59 9.21 -4.12
N LYS A 115 3.21 8.88 -5.25
CA LYS A 115 3.70 9.88 -6.20
C LYS A 115 2.51 10.51 -6.92
N PHE A 116 2.47 11.85 -6.95
CA PHE A 116 1.41 12.60 -7.63
C PHE A 116 2.02 13.70 -8.49
N GLU A 117 2.21 13.40 -9.76
CA GLU A 117 2.75 14.30 -10.77
C GLU A 117 1.99 14.14 -12.10
N ALA A 118 2.03 15.17 -12.95
CA ALA A 118 1.33 15.13 -14.22
C ALA A 118 1.81 13.94 -15.08
N GLY A 119 0.87 13.06 -15.45
CA GLY A 119 1.14 11.86 -16.23
C GLY A 119 1.59 10.64 -15.42
N PHE A 120 1.67 10.73 -14.09
CA PHE A 120 1.88 9.56 -13.24
C PHE A 120 0.56 8.86 -12.93
N TYR A 121 0.52 7.54 -13.09
CA TYR A 121 -0.67 6.72 -12.87
C TYR A 121 -1.03 6.65 -11.37
N PRO A 122 -2.32 6.57 -10.97
CA PRO A 122 -3.54 6.64 -11.80
C PRO A 122 -4.01 8.08 -12.08
N GLY A 123 -3.31 9.10 -11.58
CA GLY A 123 -3.66 10.51 -11.78
C GLY A 123 -4.69 11.07 -10.80
N THR A 124 -5.11 10.28 -9.80
CA THR A 124 -5.96 10.68 -8.65
C THR A 124 -5.13 10.74 -7.36
N GLY A 125 -5.76 11.09 -6.22
CA GLY A 125 -5.06 11.18 -4.93
C GLY A 125 -4.49 12.57 -4.64
N SER A 126 -5.13 13.61 -5.16
CA SER A 126 -4.72 14.98 -4.87
C SER A 126 -4.94 15.33 -3.40
N LEU A 127 -4.27 16.39 -2.93
CA LEU A 127 -4.43 16.90 -1.55
C LEU A 127 -5.89 17.31 -1.22
N THR A 128 -6.71 17.56 -2.25
CA THR A 128 -8.12 17.94 -2.11
C THR A 128 -9.08 16.77 -2.14
N ASP A 129 -8.59 15.57 -2.45
CA ASP A 129 -9.39 14.34 -2.46
C ASP A 129 -9.46 13.82 -1.02
N ILE A 130 -10.57 14.14 -0.37
CA ILE A 130 -10.78 13.95 1.08
C ILE A 130 -12.06 13.18 1.38
N GLY A 131 -12.53 12.37 0.44
CA GLY A 131 -13.79 11.64 0.54
C GLY A 131 -15.03 12.55 0.43
N SER A 132 -16.20 11.92 0.47
CA SER A 132 -17.47 12.55 0.18
C SER A 132 -18.57 12.11 1.16
N SER A 133 -19.69 12.85 1.20
CA SER A 133 -20.82 12.51 2.07
C SER A 133 -20.40 12.29 3.54
N LYS A 134 -20.73 11.15 4.14
CA LYS A 134 -20.31 10.78 5.51
C LYS A 134 -18.83 10.43 5.62
N GLY A 135 -18.17 10.04 4.54
CA GLY A 135 -16.73 9.73 4.50
C GLY A 135 -15.86 10.96 4.28
N ARG A 136 -16.44 12.16 4.17
CA ARG A 136 -15.65 13.40 4.09
C ARG A 136 -14.72 13.53 5.31
N TYR A 137 -13.45 13.79 5.03
CA TYR A 137 -12.29 13.81 5.94
C TYR A 137 -11.75 12.45 6.39
N PHE A 138 -12.40 11.32 6.04
CA PHE A 138 -11.91 9.96 6.34
C PHE A 138 -11.01 9.38 5.24
N THR A 139 -10.62 10.23 4.30
CA THR A 139 -9.66 9.93 3.23
C THR A 139 -8.54 10.95 3.31
N VAL A 140 -7.31 10.47 3.43
CA VAL A 140 -6.11 11.30 3.48
C VAL A 140 -5.15 10.85 2.39
N ASN A 141 -4.92 11.77 1.46
CA ASN A 141 -3.92 11.62 0.42
C ASN A 141 -2.69 12.47 0.73
N VAL A 142 -1.52 11.85 0.63
CA VAL A 142 -0.22 12.50 0.78
C VAL A 142 0.47 12.50 -0.60
N PRO A 143 0.18 13.49 -1.46
CA PRO A 143 0.79 13.57 -2.78
C PRO A 143 2.27 13.95 -2.64
N LEU A 144 3.16 13.06 -3.09
CA LEU A 144 4.61 13.24 -3.04
C LEU A 144 5.19 13.38 -4.45
N LYS A 145 6.39 13.94 -4.53
CA LYS A 145 7.17 14.07 -5.76
C LYS A 145 8.25 13.00 -5.85
N GLU A 146 8.79 12.86 -7.05
CA GLU A 146 9.91 11.98 -7.33
C GLU A 146 11.10 12.15 -6.35
N GLY A 147 11.76 11.03 -6.06
CA GLY A 147 13.06 11.01 -5.40
C GLY A 147 13.06 11.11 -3.87
N ILE A 148 11.90 11.01 -3.20
CA ILE A 148 11.84 11.02 -1.74
C ILE A 148 12.75 9.95 -1.12
N HIS A 149 13.46 10.32 -0.05
CA HIS A 149 14.35 9.45 0.73
C HIS A 149 13.71 9.03 2.05
N ASP A 150 14.21 7.95 2.64
CA ASP A 150 13.71 7.34 3.88
C ASP A 150 13.45 8.36 5.01
N GLN A 151 14.42 9.26 5.27
CA GLN A 151 14.29 10.21 6.38
C GLN A 151 13.07 11.12 6.23
N ASN A 152 12.84 11.66 5.03
CA ASN A 152 11.71 12.55 4.77
C ASN A 152 10.39 11.76 4.71
N TYR A 153 10.41 10.57 4.09
CA TYR A 153 9.23 9.70 4.00
C TYR A 153 8.74 9.29 5.40
N CYS A 154 9.63 8.79 6.25
CA CYS A 154 9.28 8.39 7.62
C CYS A 154 8.78 9.57 8.47
N ALA A 155 9.40 10.75 8.35
CA ALA A 155 8.97 11.93 9.10
C ALA A 155 7.57 12.41 8.67
N ILE A 156 7.24 12.34 7.37
CA ILE A 156 5.91 12.64 6.85
C ILE A 156 4.90 11.59 7.34
N PHE A 157 5.24 10.32 7.19
CA PHE A 157 4.41 9.19 7.63
C PHE A 157 4.07 9.32 9.11
N ASP A 158 5.06 9.49 9.99
CA ASP A 158 4.84 9.59 11.44
C ASP A 158 3.86 10.72 11.78
N ARG A 159 4.05 11.89 11.19
CA ARG A 159 3.21 13.06 11.48
C ARG A 159 1.77 12.86 11.05
N VAL A 160 1.55 12.31 9.85
CA VAL A 160 0.21 12.04 9.32
C VAL A 160 -0.45 10.89 10.08
N PHE A 161 0.26 9.79 10.27
CA PHE A 161 -0.19 8.61 11.01
C PHE A 161 -0.61 8.97 12.44
N ASP A 162 0.20 9.73 13.16
CA ASP A 162 -0.11 10.17 14.52
C ASP A 162 -1.34 11.09 14.56
N ALA A 163 -1.52 11.94 13.54
CA ALA A 163 -2.68 12.80 13.45
C ALA A 163 -3.97 12.01 13.21
N ILE A 164 -3.94 11.03 12.31
CA ILE A 164 -5.08 10.15 12.03
C ILE A 164 -5.40 9.28 13.25
N ASN A 165 -4.40 8.63 13.84
CA ASN A 165 -4.60 7.75 14.99
C ASN A 165 -5.23 8.45 16.20
N ARG A 166 -5.01 9.77 16.36
CA ARG A 166 -5.67 10.57 17.41
C ARG A 166 -7.17 10.76 17.19
N VAL A 167 -7.61 10.89 15.95
CA VAL A 167 -9.02 11.20 15.59
C VAL A 167 -9.80 9.97 15.15
N PHE A 168 -9.11 8.92 14.73
CA PHE A 168 -9.68 7.66 14.26
C PHE A 168 -9.11 6.48 15.04
N PRO A 169 -9.67 6.14 16.22
CA PRO A 169 -9.21 5.02 17.02
C PRO A 169 -9.63 3.70 16.38
N ALA A 170 -8.83 3.20 15.44
CA ALA A 170 -9.13 2.01 14.65
C ALA A 170 -9.24 0.74 15.52
N ASP A 171 -10.13 -0.16 15.10
CA ASP A 171 -10.33 -1.47 15.73
C ASP A 171 -9.45 -2.55 15.06
N ALA A 172 -9.16 -2.40 13.76
CA ALA A 172 -8.22 -3.22 13.00
C ALA A 172 -7.55 -2.39 11.88
N VAL A 173 -6.42 -2.87 11.36
CA VAL A 173 -5.61 -2.20 10.33
C VAL A 173 -5.43 -3.12 9.12
N VAL A 174 -5.48 -2.54 7.93
CA VAL A 174 -5.01 -3.17 6.68
C VAL A 174 -3.84 -2.33 6.16
N LEU A 175 -2.68 -2.94 6.00
CA LEU A 175 -1.44 -2.31 5.57
C LEU A 175 -0.99 -2.91 4.24
N GLN A 176 -1.06 -2.11 3.19
CA GLN A 176 -0.53 -2.44 1.87
C GLN A 176 0.94 -1.99 1.83
N CYS A 177 1.83 -2.89 1.40
CA CYS A 177 3.28 -2.69 1.39
C CYS A 177 3.85 -2.83 -0.03
N GLY A 178 3.24 -2.14 -1.00
CA GLY A 178 3.71 -2.06 -2.38
C GLY A 178 5.16 -1.59 -2.43
N ALA A 179 6.02 -2.41 -3.01
CA ALA A 179 7.47 -2.28 -2.99
C ALA A 179 8.04 -1.50 -4.18
N ASP A 180 7.19 -0.91 -5.02
CA ASP A 180 7.59 -0.12 -6.18
C ASP A 180 8.03 1.32 -5.85
N GLY A 181 7.90 1.74 -4.59
CA GLY A 181 8.58 2.93 -4.06
C GLY A 181 10.07 2.74 -3.78
N LEU A 182 10.57 1.50 -3.85
CA LEU A 182 11.97 1.18 -3.59
C LEU A 182 12.90 1.76 -4.66
N SER A 183 14.11 2.10 -4.23
CA SER A 183 15.16 2.52 -5.15
C SER A 183 15.48 1.41 -6.17
N GLY A 184 15.54 1.81 -7.44
CA GLY A 184 15.82 0.89 -8.55
C GLY A 184 14.60 0.14 -9.08
N ASP A 185 13.39 0.46 -8.62
CA ASP A 185 12.16 0.01 -9.28
C ASP A 185 11.98 0.69 -10.65
N PRO A 186 11.59 -0.04 -11.71
CA PRO A 186 11.44 0.51 -13.06
C PRO A 186 10.19 1.37 -13.29
N LEU A 187 9.13 1.19 -12.49
CA LEU A 187 7.87 1.94 -12.63
C LEU A 187 7.72 2.99 -11.52
N GLY A 188 8.42 2.79 -10.41
CA GLY A 188 8.52 3.73 -9.31
C GLY A 188 9.14 5.08 -9.67
N GLY A 189 8.97 6.04 -8.77
CA GLY A 189 9.64 7.34 -8.82
C GLY A 189 10.39 7.69 -7.54
N PHE A 190 10.20 6.93 -6.47
CA PHE A 190 10.81 7.21 -5.18
C PHE A 190 12.25 6.67 -5.11
N ASN A 191 12.88 6.89 -3.96
CA ASN A 191 14.26 6.46 -3.71
C ASN A 191 14.38 5.91 -2.28
N LEU A 192 13.41 5.06 -1.91
CA LEU A 192 13.30 4.44 -0.58
C LEU A 192 14.11 3.15 -0.48
N THR A 193 14.40 2.74 0.75
CA THR A 193 14.88 1.41 1.10
C THR A 193 13.82 0.62 1.88
N GLU A 194 14.08 -0.66 2.09
CA GLU A 194 13.26 -1.52 2.96
C GLU A 194 13.13 -0.96 4.38
N LEU A 195 14.10 -0.14 4.84
CA LEU A 195 14.09 0.44 6.18
C LEU A 195 12.93 1.44 6.37
N ALA A 196 12.57 2.22 5.34
CA ALA A 196 11.44 3.14 5.41
C ALA A 196 10.10 2.39 5.54
N TYR A 197 9.94 1.31 4.78
CA TYR A 197 8.79 0.42 4.90
C TYR A 197 8.75 -0.24 6.29
N GLY A 198 9.87 -0.75 6.78
CA GLY A 198 9.97 -1.36 8.11
C GLY A 198 9.66 -0.38 9.24
N HIS A 199 10.04 0.90 9.09
CA HIS A 199 9.63 1.96 10.00
C HIS A 199 8.10 2.09 10.04
N CYS A 200 7.45 2.21 8.88
CA CYS A 200 5.99 2.32 8.79
C CYS A 200 5.28 1.09 9.38
N VAL A 201 5.75 -0.12 9.06
CA VAL A 201 5.24 -1.38 9.65
C VAL A 201 5.36 -1.37 11.17
N ASN A 202 6.51 -0.99 11.72
CA ASN A 202 6.70 -0.91 13.18
C ASN A 202 5.75 0.09 13.84
N ARG A 203 5.53 1.26 13.23
CA ARG A 203 4.57 2.25 13.73
C ARG A 203 3.14 1.67 13.77
N VAL A 204 2.73 0.96 12.72
CA VAL A 204 1.43 0.28 12.67
C VAL A 204 1.31 -0.80 13.76
N LEU A 205 2.31 -1.67 13.88
CA LEU A 205 2.31 -2.74 14.89
C LEU A 205 2.32 -2.22 16.33
N SER A 206 2.86 -1.02 16.56
CA SER A 206 2.82 -0.34 17.87
C SER A 206 1.41 0.02 18.35
N LEU A 207 0.40 0.00 17.46
CA LEU A 207 -1.00 0.18 17.84
C LEU A 207 -1.58 -1.05 18.56
N HIS A 208 -0.92 -2.21 18.45
CA HIS A 208 -1.38 -3.49 18.99
C HIS A 208 -2.82 -3.82 18.55
N LYS A 209 -3.08 -3.68 17.24
CA LYS A 209 -4.37 -3.98 16.61
C LYS A 209 -4.24 -5.18 15.67
N PRO A 210 -5.32 -5.96 15.47
CA PRO A 210 -5.39 -6.94 14.40
C PRO A 210 -4.98 -6.30 13.08
N THR A 211 -3.92 -6.82 12.45
CA THR A 211 -3.30 -6.21 11.27
C THR A 211 -3.22 -7.22 10.13
N LEU A 212 -3.87 -6.88 9.01
CA LEU A 212 -3.70 -7.58 7.74
C LEU A 212 -2.62 -6.88 6.93
N VAL A 213 -1.55 -7.59 6.59
CA VAL A 213 -0.43 -7.06 5.79
C VAL A 213 -0.49 -7.67 4.40
N LEU A 214 -0.44 -6.81 3.38
CA LEU A 214 -0.55 -7.18 1.96
C LEU A 214 0.71 -6.74 1.20
N GLY A 215 0.91 -7.31 0.02
CA GLY A 215 1.92 -6.87 -0.94
C GLY A 215 1.46 -5.63 -1.70
N GLY A 216 1.51 -5.69 -3.03
CA GLY A 216 1.24 -4.57 -3.94
C GLY A 216 2.11 -4.60 -5.17
N GLY A 217 2.38 -3.41 -5.73
CA GLY A 217 3.37 -3.22 -6.78
C GLY A 217 4.79 -3.57 -6.33
N GLY A 218 5.72 -3.68 -7.27
CA GLY A 218 7.10 -4.08 -7.01
C GLY A 218 7.70 -4.83 -8.19
N TYR A 219 8.33 -4.09 -9.08
CA TYR A 219 8.70 -4.53 -10.42
C TYR A 219 10.20 -4.80 -10.56
N ASN A 220 11.00 -4.37 -9.59
CA ASN A 220 12.29 -4.99 -9.33
C ASN A 220 12.13 -6.18 -8.38
N ILE A 221 11.90 -7.37 -8.96
CA ILE A 221 11.53 -8.59 -8.23
C ILE A 221 12.52 -8.94 -7.09
N ALA A 222 13.82 -8.75 -7.30
CA ALA A 222 14.82 -9.03 -6.27
C ALA A 222 14.71 -8.06 -5.08
N ASN A 223 14.49 -6.77 -5.34
CA ASN A 223 14.30 -5.77 -4.30
C ASN A 223 12.95 -5.91 -3.59
N THR A 224 11.89 -6.28 -4.31
CA THR A 224 10.60 -6.64 -3.72
C THR A 224 10.75 -7.82 -2.76
N ALA A 225 11.48 -8.87 -3.18
CA ALA A 225 11.76 -10.02 -2.32
C ALA A 225 12.61 -9.64 -1.09
N ARG A 226 13.63 -8.77 -1.25
CA ARG A 226 14.40 -8.22 -0.11
C ARG A 226 13.48 -7.50 0.88
N CYS A 227 12.66 -6.57 0.37
CA CYS A 227 11.77 -5.76 1.18
C CYS A 227 10.77 -6.62 1.94
N TRP A 228 9.97 -7.45 1.27
CA TRP A 228 8.96 -8.27 1.94
C TRP A 228 9.56 -9.31 2.90
N THR A 229 10.77 -9.82 2.62
CA THR A 229 11.52 -10.67 3.57
C THR A 229 11.90 -9.89 4.83
N TYR A 230 12.47 -8.68 4.65
CA TYR A 230 12.79 -7.79 5.76
C TYR A 230 11.54 -7.38 6.57
N LEU A 231 10.44 -7.00 5.92
CA LEU A 231 9.19 -6.66 6.61
C LEU A 231 8.62 -7.85 7.38
N THR A 232 8.74 -9.06 6.84
CA THR A 232 8.37 -10.29 7.57
C THR A 232 9.20 -10.41 8.85
N SER A 233 10.51 -10.14 8.79
CA SER A 233 11.39 -10.16 9.96
C SER A 233 11.00 -9.11 11.00
N VAL A 234 10.64 -7.90 10.56
CA VAL A 234 10.12 -6.83 11.41
C VAL A 234 8.84 -7.28 12.12
N ILE A 235 7.90 -7.87 11.39
CA ILE A 235 6.61 -8.34 11.93
C ILE A 235 6.79 -9.41 13.01
N ILE A 236 7.71 -10.36 12.80
CA ILE A 236 7.95 -11.45 13.75
C ILE A 236 9.00 -11.10 14.84
N GLY A 237 9.57 -9.89 14.79
CA GLY A 237 10.61 -9.46 15.74
C GLY A 237 11.94 -10.21 15.61
N CYS A 238 12.32 -10.61 14.39
CA CYS A 238 13.54 -11.34 14.10
C CYS A 238 14.56 -10.46 13.38
N GLN A 239 15.83 -10.59 13.78
CA GLN A 239 16.97 -9.99 13.08
C GLN A 239 17.46 -10.94 12.00
N LEU A 240 17.62 -10.44 10.78
CA LEU A 240 18.18 -11.18 9.66
C LEU A 240 19.68 -10.89 9.52
N ASP A 241 20.40 -11.86 8.98
CA ASP A 241 21.74 -11.64 8.45
C ASP A 241 21.67 -10.77 7.19
N MET A 242 22.77 -10.07 6.92
CA MET A 242 22.88 -9.19 5.75
C MET A 242 23.08 -9.99 4.47
N ASP A 243 23.68 -11.17 4.55
CA ASP A 243 23.95 -12.04 3.41
C ASP A 243 22.68 -12.78 2.99
N ILE A 244 22.37 -12.77 1.69
CA ILE A 244 21.29 -13.58 1.15
C ILE A 244 21.70 -15.06 1.25
N PRO A 245 20.88 -15.95 1.84
CA PRO A 245 21.19 -17.37 1.86
C PRO A 245 21.09 -17.97 0.45
N GLU A 246 21.92 -18.97 0.17
CA GLU A 246 21.85 -19.72 -1.09
C GLU A 246 20.45 -20.35 -1.27
N HIS A 247 19.88 -20.14 -2.46
CA HIS A 247 18.58 -20.68 -2.86
C HIS A 247 18.49 -20.64 -4.41
N GLU A 248 17.39 -21.16 -4.97
CA GLU A 248 17.21 -21.30 -6.43
C GLU A 248 17.38 -19.98 -7.21
N ASN A 249 16.96 -18.86 -6.62
CA ASN A 249 17.00 -17.54 -7.25
C ASN A 249 18.20 -16.67 -6.80
N PHE A 250 19.21 -17.25 -6.14
CA PHE A 250 20.33 -16.52 -5.53
C PHE A 250 21.04 -15.55 -6.50
N THR A 251 21.17 -15.92 -7.77
CA THR A 251 21.84 -15.10 -8.78
C THR A 251 21.12 -13.78 -9.08
N LEU A 252 19.82 -13.66 -8.79
CA LEU A 252 19.07 -12.40 -8.96
C LEU A 252 19.52 -11.30 -7.99
N TYR A 253 20.21 -11.67 -6.91
CA TYR A 253 20.63 -10.75 -5.85
C TYR A 253 22.02 -10.14 -6.11
N GLY A 254 22.67 -10.50 -7.21
CA GLY A 254 23.95 -9.94 -7.60
C GLY A 254 23.88 -8.43 -7.94
N PRO A 255 25.02 -7.73 -7.90
CA PRO A 255 26.35 -8.26 -7.58
C PRO A 255 26.66 -8.32 -6.08
N SER A 256 25.84 -7.72 -5.20
CA SER A 256 26.15 -7.69 -3.75
C SER A 256 25.82 -9.00 -3.05
N PHE A 257 24.73 -9.68 -3.44
CA PHE A 257 24.18 -10.83 -2.71
C PHE A 257 23.81 -10.50 -1.26
N GLU A 258 23.52 -9.23 -0.98
CA GLU A 258 23.12 -8.73 0.34
C GLU A 258 21.63 -8.33 0.34
N LEU A 259 21.03 -8.37 1.53
CA LEU A 259 19.64 -7.99 1.81
C LEU A 259 19.37 -6.48 1.68
N PRO A 260 20.24 -5.56 2.15
CA PRO A 260 19.91 -4.13 2.13
C PRO A 260 19.85 -3.55 0.73
N ILE A 261 18.92 -2.62 0.53
CA ILE A 261 18.77 -1.89 -0.72
C ILE A 261 19.55 -0.58 -0.62
N THR A 262 20.39 -0.32 -1.63
CA THR A 262 21.14 0.94 -1.72
C THR A 262 20.34 1.97 -2.50
N THR A 263 20.28 3.20 -1.97
CA THR A 263 19.63 4.31 -2.67
C THR A 263 20.45 4.81 -3.85
N SER A 264 19.78 5.35 -4.86
CA SER A 264 20.41 6.04 -5.99
C SER A 264 20.76 7.49 -5.64
N ASN A 265 21.56 8.14 -6.50
CA ASN A 265 21.86 9.59 -6.39
C ASN A 265 20.70 10.50 -6.84
N ARG A 266 19.46 9.97 -6.90
CA ARG A 266 18.27 10.72 -7.29
C ARG A 266 17.99 11.82 -6.27
N LYS A 267 17.78 13.04 -6.77
CA LYS A 267 17.47 14.21 -5.94
C LYS A 267 16.05 14.11 -5.40
N ASP A 268 15.87 14.40 -4.12
CA ASP A 268 14.55 14.57 -3.52
C ASP A 268 13.93 15.91 -3.98
N LEU A 269 12.78 15.83 -4.66
CA LEU A 269 12.04 17.01 -5.12
C LEU A 269 10.98 17.50 -4.12
N ASN A 270 10.84 16.81 -2.98
CA ASN A 270 9.92 17.14 -1.90
C ASN A 270 10.52 18.21 -0.98
N ILE A 271 10.62 19.43 -1.50
CA ILE A 271 11.19 20.56 -0.75
C ILE A 271 10.38 20.84 0.54
N PRO A 272 11.03 21.32 1.62
CA PRO A 272 10.38 21.51 2.92
C PRO A 272 9.09 22.35 2.87
N GLU A 273 9.05 23.40 2.04
CA GLU A 273 7.89 24.27 1.91
C GLU A 273 6.68 23.53 1.31
N TYR A 274 6.92 22.63 0.37
CA TYR A 274 5.89 21.80 -0.24
C TYR A 274 5.34 20.78 0.76
N VAL A 275 6.25 20.09 1.46
CA VAL A 275 5.89 19.11 2.50
C VAL A 275 5.10 19.78 3.63
N ASP A 276 5.53 20.94 4.10
CA ASP A 276 4.85 21.68 5.17
C ASP A 276 3.46 22.21 4.75
N LEU A 277 3.26 22.51 3.46
CA LEU A 277 1.93 22.83 2.92
C LEU A 277 0.98 21.62 2.98
N ILE A 278 1.46 20.45 2.55
CA ILE A 278 0.69 19.19 2.57
C ILE A 278 0.28 18.87 4.01
N LEU A 279 1.27 18.83 4.92
CA LEU A 279 1.05 18.43 6.31
C LEU A 279 0.08 19.39 7.02
N ARG A 280 0.22 20.70 6.84
CA ARG A 280 -0.72 21.68 7.43
C ARG A 280 -2.15 21.52 6.90
N THR A 281 -2.29 21.23 5.61
CA THR A 281 -3.60 21.00 5.00
C THR A 281 -4.26 19.74 5.55
N ILE A 282 -3.52 18.63 5.62
CA ILE A 282 -4.00 17.38 6.21
C ILE A 282 -4.40 17.59 7.67
N GLU A 283 -3.55 18.21 8.48
CA GLU A 283 -3.85 18.50 9.88
C GLU A 283 -5.07 19.41 10.04
N ALA A 284 -5.30 20.35 9.13
CA ALA A 284 -6.49 21.21 9.14
C ALA A 284 -7.75 20.41 8.79
N ASN A 285 -7.67 19.50 7.81
CA ASN A 285 -8.78 18.62 7.43
C ASN A 285 -9.17 17.70 8.59
N LEU A 286 -8.20 17.06 9.25
CA LEU A 286 -8.42 16.14 10.37
C LEU A 286 -9.06 16.78 11.60
N ARG A 287 -9.02 18.11 11.75
CA ARG A 287 -9.73 18.83 12.83
C ARG A 287 -11.25 18.84 12.67
N ASN A 288 -11.78 18.40 11.53
CA ASN A 288 -13.21 18.35 11.26
C ASN A 288 -13.86 16.99 11.60
N ILE A 289 -13.07 16.04 12.10
CA ILE A 289 -13.51 14.72 12.58
C ILE A 289 -13.74 14.79 14.09
#